data_AF-A0AAD2A902-F1
#
_entry.id   AF-A0AAD2A902-F1
#
_cell.length_a   1.000
_cell.length_b   1.000
_cell.length_c   1.000
_cell.angle_alpha   90.00
_cell.angle_beta   90.00
_cell.angle_gamma   90.00
#
_symmetry.space_group_name_H-M   'P 1'
#
loop_
_entity.id
_entity.type
_entity.pdbx_description
1 polymer ?
#
loop_
_entity_poly.entity_id
_entity_poly.type
_entity_poly.pdbx_seq_one_letter_code
_entity_poly.pdbx_strand_id
1 'polypeptide(L)'
;MSSAKRIPIFLLRLLALGAAVTATVIMVTSKDSAQVFNMKFEAKYTNSPTFKYFALINAIASGYTLIMLFFPSKSYCGRLILVFDLIMALLLDSSISACLAIAQVGKKGNSHAGWLPICGQVPKFCDRVTGALIAGFLAAILGCPCSTLRITCSSASPDPPIKIGELENSSLLTGDAYDFQRATTSLTQKLLSSPKKVTLVRHGLSSWNKEGRVQGSSNQSVLSEAGVAQAERCRMALADIHFDQCFSSPISRAKSTAEILWQERDQPLVFLDSLKEAHLFFLEGMRNVDARKKYPKEFTMWREDPSNFCVNGVYPLRKLWETAREAWLEILFTPGENFLVVTHKSMLRALICTALGLGPERFRAIDINNGGLSIFSFNKQGEAMLQSLNMTAHMYSDHIYHY
;
A
#
# COMPACT_ATOMS: atom_id res chain seq x y z
N MET A 1 38.90 -5.83 17.07
CA MET A 1 37.76 -6.53 17.70
C MET A 1 36.86 -7.25 16.65
N SER A 2 37.31 -8.34 15.99
CA SER A 2 36.55 -8.93 14.85
C SER A 2 36.26 -10.44 14.87
N SER A 3 36.67 -11.18 15.91
CA SER A 3 36.43 -12.63 15.99
C SER A 3 35.03 -12.99 16.56
N ALA A 4 34.54 -12.21 17.53
CA ALA A 4 33.29 -12.52 18.25
C ALA A 4 32.00 -12.42 17.40
N LYS A 5 31.99 -11.66 16.30
CA LYS A 5 30.81 -11.49 15.43
C LYS A 5 30.69 -12.56 14.33
N ARG A 6 31.74 -13.35 14.07
CA ARG A 6 31.71 -14.44 13.05
C ARG A 6 31.08 -15.72 13.57
N ILE A 7 31.28 -16.00 14.86
CA ILE A 7 30.75 -17.16 15.58
C ILE A 7 29.20 -17.24 15.51
N PRO A 8 28.42 -16.15 15.74
CA PRO A 8 26.95 -16.25 15.73
C PRO A 8 26.35 -16.54 14.34
N ILE A 9 26.89 -15.99 13.26
CA ILE A 9 26.35 -16.21 11.90
C ILE A 9 26.69 -17.60 11.40
N PHE A 10 27.92 -18.06 11.65
CA PHE A 10 28.34 -19.42 11.29
C PHE A 10 27.51 -20.47 12.03
N LEU A 11 27.29 -20.29 13.33
CA LEU A 11 26.45 -21.18 14.14
C LEU A 11 25.00 -21.20 13.63
N LEU A 12 24.44 -20.03 13.31
CA LEU A 12 23.08 -19.91 12.80
C LEU A 12 22.92 -20.63 11.45
N ARG A 13 23.87 -20.48 10.53
CA ARG A 13 23.87 -21.20 9.24
C ARG A 13 24.05 -22.70 9.42
N LEU A 14 24.86 -23.13 10.39
CA LEU A 14 25.02 -24.55 10.73
C LEU A 14 23.71 -25.15 11.26
N LEU A 15 22.99 -24.42 12.12
CA LEU A 15 21.69 -24.84 12.63
C LEU A 15 20.63 -24.87 11.53
N ALA A 16 20.60 -23.86 10.64
CA ALA A 16 19.71 -23.83 9.49
C ALA A 16 19.96 -25.02 8.54
N LEU A 17 21.23 -25.35 8.28
CA LEU A 17 21.62 -26.53 7.51
C LEU A 17 21.12 -27.82 8.17
N GLY A 18 21.34 -27.98 9.48
CA GLY A 18 20.88 -29.15 10.23
C GLY A 18 19.36 -29.34 10.16
N ALA A 19 18.61 -28.24 10.29
CA ALA A 19 17.15 -28.25 10.19
C ALA A 19 16.67 -28.63 8.78
N ALA A 20 17.26 -28.06 7.72
CA ALA A 20 16.88 -28.35 6.34
C ALA A 20 17.20 -29.80 5.92
N VAL A 21 18.35 -30.33 6.34
CA VAL A 21 18.71 -31.74 6.11
C VAL A 21 17.74 -32.66 6.84
N THR A 22 17.43 -32.35 8.11
CA THR A 22 16.48 -33.13 8.91
C THR A 22 15.09 -33.15 8.26
N ALA A 23 14.58 -31.99 7.83
CA ALA A 23 13.32 -31.88 7.11
C ALA A 23 13.29 -32.74 5.84
N THR A 24 14.37 -32.70 5.06
CA THR A 24 14.52 -33.50 3.83
C THR A 24 14.52 -35.00 4.13
N VAL A 25 15.34 -35.45 5.08
CA VAL A 25 15.48 -36.87 5.41
C VAL A 25 14.18 -37.44 5.96
N ILE A 26 13.53 -36.74 6.90
CA ILE A 26 12.24 -37.18 7.45
C ILE A 26 11.19 -37.29 6.35
N MET A 27 11.09 -36.28 5.46
CA MET A 27 10.11 -36.31 4.36
C MET A 27 10.37 -37.46 3.38
N VAL A 28 11.62 -37.62 2.89
CA VAL A 28 11.96 -38.65 1.90
C VAL A 28 11.80 -40.07 2.46
N THR A 29 12.01 -40.25 3.76
CA THR A 29 11.85 -41.56 4.43
C THR A 29 10.42 -41.80 4.94
N SER A 30 9.49 -40.87 4.71
CA SER A 30 8.09 -40.98 5.12
C SER A 30 7.35 -41.96 4.20
N LYS A 31 7.06 -43.14 4.76
CA LYS A 31 6.18 -44.16 4.20
C LYS A 31 5.42 -44.86 5.31
N ASP A 32 4.17 -45.19 5.06
CA ASP A 32 3.35 -46.02 5.95
C ASP A 32 2.30 -46.76 5.12
N SER A 33 1.80 -47.88 5.63
CA SER A 33 0.72 -48.60 4.98
C SER A 33 -0.18 -49.30 5.98
N ALA A 34 -1.49 -49.24 5.74
CA ALA A 34 -2.50 -49.90 6.55
C ALA A 34 -3.42 -50.77 5.68
N GLN A 35 -3.97 -51.83 6.27
CA GLN A 35 -4.90 -52.73 5.60
C GLN A 35 -6.29 -52.55 6.20
N VAL A 36 -7.26 -52.17 5.37
CA VAL A 36 -8.64 -51.91 5.78
C VAL A 36 -9.57 -52.61 4.78
N PHE A 37 -10.44 -53.50 5.25
CA PHE A 37 -11.36 -54.31 4.43
C PHE A 37 -10.69 -54.97 3.20
N ASN A 38 -9.59 -55.70 3.40
CA ASN A 38 -8.82 -56.37 2.35
C ASN A 38 -8.16 -55.46 1.29
N MET A 39 -8.21 -54.14 1.45
CA MET A 39 -7.49 -53.17 0.60
C MET A 39 -6.29 -52.61 1.36
N LYS A 40 -5.14 -52.51 0.67
CA LYS A 40 -3.90 -51.93 1.22
C LYS A 40 -3.83 -50.45 0.85
N PHE A 41 -3.90 -49.59 1.86
CA PHE A 41 -3.66 -48.16 1.73
C PHE A 41 -2.19 -47.89 1.97
N GLU A 42 -1.48 -47.40 0.95
CA GLU A 42 -0.06 -47.05 1.04
C GLU A 42 0.13 -45.54 0.88
N ALA A 43 0.72 -44.89 1.88
CA ALA A 43 1.07 -43.49 1.86
C ALA A 43 2.59 -43.34 1.76
N LYS A 44 3.05 -42.64 0.73
CA LYS A 44 4.45 -42.27 0.51
C LYS A 44 4.53 -40.80 0.14
N TYR A 45 5.65 -40.15 0.47
CA TYR A 45 5.86 -38.75 0.08
C TYR A 45 5.79 -38.56 -1.44
N THR A 46 6.16 -39.59 -2.22
CA THR A 46 6.10 -39.58 -3.69
C THR A 46 4.71 -39.45 -4.28
N ASN A 47 3.66 -39.66 -3.48
CA ASN A 47 2.28 -39.64 -3.95
C ASN A 47 1.70 -38.23 -4.05
N SER A 48 2.38 -37.21 -3.49
CA SER A 48 1.99 -35.81 -3.60
C SER A 48 3.11 -35.00 -4.25
N PRO A 49 2.83 -34.25 -5.34
CA PRO A 49 3.78 -33.30 -5.92
C PRO A 49 4.30 -32.30 -4.88
N THR A 50 3.45 -31.94 -3.91
CA THR A 50 3.77 -30.96 -2.88
C THR A 50 4.80 -31.46 -1.87
N PHE A 51 4.73 -32.74 -1.49
CA PHE A 51 5.75 -33.36 -0.62
C PHE A 51 7.09 -33.54 -1.35
N LYS A 52 7.06 -33.83 -2.67
CA LYS A 52 8.26 -33.82 -3.51
C LYS A 52 8.88 -32.42 -3.58
N TYR A 53 8.05 -31.39 -3.79
CA TYR A 53 8.49 -30.00 -3.83
C TYR A 53 9.12 -29.58 -2.51
N PHE A 54 8.48 -29.88 -1.37
CA PHE A 54 9.03 -29.63 -0.04
C PHE A 54 10.40 -30.28 0.18
N ALA A 55 10.54 -31.57 -0.15
CA ALA A 55 11.81 -32.28 -0.01
C ALA A 55 12.90 -31.70 -0.92
N LEU A 56 12.56 -31.38 -2.17
CA LEU A 56 13.48 -30.80 -3.14
C LEU A 56 14.00 -29.43 -2.71
N ILE A 57 13.10 -28.53 -2.28
CA ILE A 57 13.49 -27.18 -1.85
C ILE A 57 14.35 -27.23 -0.59
N ASN A 58 14.04 -28.08 0.40
CA ASN A 58 14.88 -28.24 1.58
C ASN A 58 16.26 -28.85 1.23
N ALA A 59 16.34 -29.75 0.24
CA ALA A 59 17.62 -30.27 -0.24
C ALA A 59 18.47 -29.18 -0.92
N ILE A 60 17.85 -28.35 -1.77
CA ILE A 60 18.51 -27.21 -2.43
C ILE A 60 18.96 -26.18 -1.39
N ALA A 61 18.12 -25.88 -0.39
CA ALA A 61 18.46 -25.01 0.73
C ALA A 61 19.65 -25.54 1.55
N SER A 62 19.70 -26.85 1.76
CA SER A 62 20.83 -27.50 2.43
C SER A 62 22.12 -27.35 1.63
N GLY A 63 22.08 -27.61 0.32
CA GLY A 63 23.25 -27.45 -0.56
C GLY A 63 23.75 -26.00 -0.61
N TYR A 64 22.83 -25.04 -0.76
CA TYR A 64 23.15 -23.62 -0.73
C TYR A 64 23.79 -23.20 0.60
N THR A 65 23.17 -23.56 1.72
CA THR A 65 23.67 -23.20 3.06
C THR A 65 25.06 -23.81 3.31
N LEU A 66 25.28 -25.05 2.88
CA LEU A 66 26.58 -25.73 2.97
C LEU A 66 27.66 -24.99 2.17
N ILE A 67 27.39 -24.61 0.92
CA ILE A 67 28.31 -23.82 0.10
C ILE A 67 28.62 -22.49 0.79
N MET A 68 27.60 -21.84 1.33
CA MET A 68 27.68 -20.54 1.99
C MET A 68 28.39 -20.56 3.35
N LEU A 69 28.71 -21.73 3.91
CA LEU A 69 29.61 -21.85 5.08
C LEU A 69 31.07 -21.53 4.73
N PHE A 70 31.48 -21.73 3.46
CA PHE A 70 32.86 -21.55 3.02
C PHE A 70 33.17 -20.13 2.50
N PHE A 71 32.16 -19.29 2.28
CA PHE A 71 32.34 -17.92 1.79
C PHE A 71 32.22 -16.88 2.92
N PRO A 72 33.31 -16.17 3.27
CA PRO A 72 33.24 -15.13 4.29
C PRO A 72 32.51 -13.87 3.80
N SER A 73 31.59 -13.35 4.62
CA SER A 73 30.75 -12.14 4.41
C SER A 73 31.49 -10.81 4.13
N LYS A 74 32.81 -10.82 3.95
CA LYS A 74 33.66 -9.62 3.80
C LYS A 74 34.14 -9.33 2.36
N SER A 75 33.60 -10.00 1.35
CA SER A 75 33.91 -9.70 -0.05
C SER A 75 32.78 -8.88 -0.72
N TYR A 76 33.10 -8.23 -1.85
CA TYR A 76 32.22 -7.48 -2.76
C TYR A 76 30.89 -8.19 -3.11
N CYS A 77 30.77 -9.49 -2.80
CA CYS A 77 29.60 -10.35 -2.98
C CYS A 77 28.49 -10.25 -1.89
N GLY A 78 28.65 -9.43 -0.83
CA GLY A 78 27.70 -9.40 0.30
C GLY A 78 26.25 -9.08 -0.09
N ARG A 79 26.02 -8.20 -1.08
CA ARG A 79 24.67 -7.91 -1.59
C ARG A 79 24.05 -9.09 -2.34
N LEU A 80 24.86 -9.84 -3.09
CA LEU A 80 24.37 -11.02 -3.82
C LEU A 80 23.99 -12.14 -2.84
N ILE A 81 24.78 -12.34 -1.78
CA ILE A 81 24.46 -13.32 -0.72
C ILE A 81 23.11 -12.99 -0.08
N LEU A 82 22.84 -11.72 0.23
CA LEU A 82 21.54 -11.30 0.78
C LEU A 82 20.38 -11.56 -0.18
N VAL A 83 20.58 -11.31 -1.48
CA VAL A 83 19.56 -11.60 -2.51
C VAL A 83 19.28 -13.10 -2.59
N PHE A 84 20.31 -13.94 -2.61
CA PHE A 84 20.15 -15.39 -2.61
C PHE A 84 19.53 -15.89 -1.30
N ASP A 85 19.93 -15.39 -0.14
CA ASP A 85 19.33 -15.73 1.17
C ASP A 85 17.82 -15.40 1.17
N LEU A 86 17.42 -14.25 0.59
CA LEU A 86 16.00 -13.88 0.44
C LEU A 86 15.25 -14.83 -0.50
N ILE A 87 15.83 -15.16 -1.66
CA ILE A 87 15.23 -16.10 -2.61
C ILE A 87 15.02 -17.46 -1.94
N MET A 88 16.01 -17.95 -1.20
CA MET A 88 15.92 -19.25 -0.53
C MET A 88 14.88 -19.25 0.60
N ALA A 89 14.76 -18.15 1.35
CA ALA A 89 13.71 -18.00 2.36
C ALA A 89 12.30 -18.03 1.74
N LEU A 90 12.09 -17.31 0.62
CA LEU A 90 10.81 -17.31 -0.09
C LEU A 90 10.47 -18.69 -0.69
N LEU A 91 11.46 -19.39 -1.25
CA LEU A 91 11.26 -20.75 -1.75
C LEU A 91 10.89 -21.70 -0.63
N LEU A 92 11.60 -21.67 0.51
CA LEU A 92 11.28 -22.49 1.68
C LEU A 92 9.87 -22.23 2.17
N ASP A 93 9.49 -20.96 2.37
CA ASP A 93 8.16 -20.56 2.84
C ASP A 93 7.04 -21.04 1.91
N SER A 94 7.23 -20.89 0.58
CA SER A 94 6.28 -21.38 -0.42
C SER A 94 6.10 -22.91 -0.34
N SER A 95 7.20 -23.65 -0.14
CA SER A 95 7.19 -25.11 -0.08
C SER A 95 6.53 -25.63 1.20
N ILE A 96 6.77 -24.95 2.32
CA ILE A 96 6.17 -25.25 3.61
C ILE A 96 4.66 -25.00 3.56
N SER A 97 4.25 -23.83 3.04
CA SER A 97 2.83 -23.47 2.93
C SER A 97 2.05 -24.47 2.08
N ALA A 98 2.60 -24.86 0.93
CA ALA A 98 1.97 -25.86 0.08
C ALA A 98 1.88 -27.23 0.80
N CYS A 99 2.97 -27.69 1.43
CA CYS A 99 3.02 -28.96 2.14
C CYS A 99 2.04 -28.99 3.32
N LEU A 100 1.93 -27.88 4.06
CA LEU A 100 1.00 -27.72 5.15
C LEU A 100 -0.45 -27.83 4.69
N ALA A 101 -0.81 -27.22 3.55
CA ALA A 101 -2.16 -27.32 3.01
C ALA A 101 -2.57 -28.77 2.73
N ILE A 102 -1.69 -29.56 2.07
CA ILE A 102 -1.96 -30.98 1.81
C ILE A 102 -1.93 -31.81 3.09
N ALA A 103 -1.04 -31.51 4.04
CA ALA A 103 -1.01 -32.18 5.34
C ALA A 103 -2.30 -31.92 6.14
N GLN A 104 -2.85 -30.70 6.09
CA GLN A 104 -4.13 -30.36 6.72
C GLN A 104 -5.30 -31.11 6.09
N VAL A 105 -5.34 -31.18 4.76
CA VAL A 105 -6.31 -31.99 4.02
C VAL A 105 -6.19 -33.47 4.42
N GLY A 106 -4.97 -34.01 4.52
CA GLY A 106 -4.76 -35.38 4.97
C GLY A 106 -5.24 -35.65 6.40
N LYS A 107 -5.11 -34.66 7.29
CA LYS A 107 -5.51 -34.76 8.70
C LYS A 107 -7.02 -34.60 8.92
N LYS A 108 -7.64 -33.61 8.28
CA LYS A 108 -9.05 -33.23 8.52
C LYS A 108 -10.01 -33.68 7.42
N GLY A 109 -9.50 -34.03 6.24
CA GLY A 109 -10.31 -34.21 5.04
C GLY A 109 -10.84 -32.89 4.49
N ASN A 110 -11.61 -32.97 3.41
CA ASN A 110 -12.42 -31.90 2.85
C ASN A 110 -13.74 -32.51 2.34
N SER A 111 -14.83 -32.26 3.07
CA SER A 111 -16.17 -32.79 2.74
C SER A 111 -16.74 -32.24 1.43
N HIS A 112 -16.39 -31.01 1.05
CA HIS A 112 -16.90 -30.37 -0.17
C HIS A 112 -16.26 -30.98 -1.43
N ALA A 113 -15.01 -31.42 -1.33
CA ALA A 113 -14.27 -32.09 -2.40
C ALA A 113 -14.38 -33.64 -2.33
N GLY A 114 -15.08 -34.19 -1.34
CA GLY A 114 -15.18 -35.63 -1.10
C GLY A 114 -13.87 -36.28 -0.63
N TRP A 115 -12.91 -35.50 -0.12
CA TRP A 115 -11.64 -36.01 0.37
C TRP A 115 -11.77 -36.45 1.83
N LEU A 116 -11.65 -37.76 2.07
CA LEU A 116 -11.69 -38.31 3.42
C LEU A 116 -10.35 -38.07 4.15
N PRO A 117 -10.35 -37.87 5.48
CA PRO A 117 -9.13 -37.83 6.26
C PRO A 117 -8.42 -39.19 6.19
N ILE A 118 -7.10 -39.17 5.95
CA ILE A 118 -6.26 -40.37 5.81
C ILE A 118 -5.34 -40.61 7.01
N CYS A 119 -5.13 -39.59 7.86
CA CYS A 119 -4.21 -39.71 9.00
C CYS A 119 -4.73 -40.65 10.10
N GLY A 120 -6.01 -41.00 10.09
CA GLY A 120 -6.54 -42.04 10.99
C GLY A 120 -6.07 -43.45 10.61
N GLN A 121 -5.74 -43.67 9.33
CA GLN A 121 -5.34 -44.97 8.79
C GLN A 121 -3.82 -45.09 8.68
N VAL A 122 -3.10 -43.99 8.38
CA VAL A 122 -1.63 -43.97 8.25
C VAL A 122 -0.99 -42.96 9.22
N PRO A 123 -1.15 -43.14 10.55
CA PRO A 123 -0.73 -42.15 11.54
C PRO A 123 0.79 -41.91 11.52
N LYS A 124 1.62 -42.96 11.32
CA LYS A 124 3.08 -42.80 11.32
C LYS A 124 3.55 -41.95 10.15
N PHE A 125 2.88 -42.03 9.00
CA PHE A 125 3.18 -41.16 7.87
C PHE A 125 2.87 -39.69 8.21
N CYS A 126 1.69 -39.42 8.79
CA CYS A 126 1.29 -38.05 9.13
C CYS A 126 2.14 -37.43 10.24
N ASP A 127 2.55 -38.21 11.23
CA ASP A 127 3.45 -37.74 12.30
C ASP A 127 4.83 -37.39 11.74
N ARG A 128 5.37 -38.22 10.84
CA ARG A 128 6.64 -37.93 10.15
C ARG A 128 6.54 -36.69 9.25
N VAL A 129 5.46 -36.54 8.48
CA VAL A 129 5.22 -35.34 7.66
C VAL A 129 5.13 -34.08 8.54
N THR A 130 4.49 -34.18 9.71
CA THR A 130 4.41 -33.07 10.68
C THR A 130 5.79 -32.73 11.24
N GLY A 131 6.59 -33.74 11.62
CA GLY A 131 7.97 -33.53 12.06
C GLY A 131 8.86 -32.89 10.99
N ALA A 132 8.70 -33.31 9.73
CA ALA A 132 9.40 -32.69 8.60
C ALA A 132 9.01 -31.22 8.41
N LEU A 133 7.72 -30.89 8.50
CA LEU A 133 7.23 -29.51 8.43
C LEU A 133 7.82 -28.63 9.53
N ILE A 134 7.85 -29.11 10.78
CA ILE A 134 8.44 -28.37 11.91
C ILE A 134 9.92 -28.09 11.64
N ALA A 135 10.68 -29.10 11.20
CA ALA A 135 12.09 -28.93 10.85
C ALA A 135 12.28 -27.94 9.68
N GLY A 136 11.40 -27.96 8.67
CA GLY A 136 11.42 -27.03 7.54
C GLY A 136 11.14 -25.58 7.96
N PHE A 137 10.16 -25.37 8.85
CA PHE A 137 9.89 -24.05 9.44
C PHE A 137 11.10 -23.50 10.21
N LEU A 138 11.76 -24.35 11.01
CA LEU A 138 12.98 -23.95 11.71
C LEU A 138 14.09 -23.57 10.72
N ALA A 139 14.26 -24.31 9.62
CA ALA A 139 15.22 -23.98 8.58
C ALA A 139 14.92 -22.62 7.92
N ALA A 140 13.66 -22.30 7.64
CA ALA A 140 13.25 -21.03 7.07
C ALA A 140 13.52 -19.84 8.02
N ILE A 141 13.21 -20.00 9.31
CA ILE A 141 13.45 -18.96 10.32
C ILE A 141 14.95 -18.71 10.52
N LEU A 142 15.74 -19.77 10.70
CA LEU A 142 17.17 -19.67 10.96
C LEU A 142 17.96 -19.24 9.71
N GLY A 143 17.47 -19.56 8.51
CA GLY A 143 18.04 -19.12 7.23
C GLY A 143 17.67 -17.69 6.82
N CYS A 144 16.75 -17.05 7.53
CA CYS A 144 16.24 -15.72 7.16
C CYS A 144 17.30 -14.62 7.40
N PRO A 145 17.58 -13.73 6.42
CA PRO A 145 18.56 -12.67 6.57
C PRO A 145 18.24 -11.66 7.70
N CYS A 146 16.99 -11.54 8.16
CA CYS A 146 16.67 -10.73 9.36
C CYS A 146 17.24 -11.32 10.66
N SER A 147 17.53 -12.61 10.72
CA SER A 147 18.16 -13.24 11.89
C SER A 147 19.69 -13.01 11.93
N THR A 148 20.31 -12.73 10.77
CA THR A 148 21.73 -12.34 10.66
C THR A 148 21.94 -10.82 10.70
N LEU A 149 20.97 -10.03 10.21
CA LEU A 149 20.87 -8.61 10.50
C LEU A 149 20.24 -8.42 11.89
N ARG A 150 21.06 -8.42 12.95
CA ARG A 150 20.69 -7.56 14.08
C ARG A 150 20.62 -6.15 13.55
N ILE A 151 19.39 -5.67 13.41
CA ILE A 151 18.97 -4.29 13.55
C ILE A 151 19.94 -3.61 14.51
N THR A 152 20.88 -2.83 13.98
CA THR A 152 21.54 -1.79 14.76
C THR A 152 20.49 -0.71 14.99
N CYS A 153 19.55 -0.97 15.89
CA CYS A 153 18.99 0.08 16.71
C CYS A 153 20.17 0.51 17.57
N SER A 154 20.75 1.65 17.22
CA SER A 154 21.75 2.31 18.04
C SER A 154 21.11 2.56 19.40
N SER A 155 21.49 1.80 20.41
CA SER A 155 21.23 2.15 21.80
C SER A 155 22.02 3.43 22.08
N ALA A 156 21.36 4.58 21.99
CA ALA A 156 21.90 5.83 22.51
C ALA A 156 22.09 5.68 24.02
N SER A 157 23.25 6.10 24.51
CA SER A 157 23.60 6.16 25.93
C SER A 157 22.58 6.99 26.72
N PRO A 158 22.40 6.73 28.03
CA PRO A 158 21.52 7.54 28.86
C PRO A 158 22.19 8.88 29.17
N ASP A 159 21.70 9.95 28.56
CA ASP A 159 21.93 11.33 29.02
C ASP A 159 20.95 11.66 30.19
N PRO A 160 21.31 12.61 31.08
CA PRO A 160 20.72 12.72 32.41
C PRO A 160 19.27 13.25 32.40
N PRO A 161 18.50 13.06 33.49
CA PRO A 161 17.07 13.32 33.49
C PRO A 161 16.80 14.83 33.48
N ILE A 162 16.19 15.31 32.41
CA ILE A 162 15.54 16.63 32.38
C ILE A 162 14.10 16.45 32.84
N LYS A 163 13.70 17.27 33.82
CA LYS A 163 12.41 17.20 34.51
C LYS A 163 11.23 17.47 33.56
N ILE A 164 10.17 16.71 33.85
CA ILE A 164 8.86 16.66 33.20
C ILE A 164 8.18 18.04 33.19
N GLY A 165 7.59 18.40 32.04
CA GLY A 165 6.47 19.32 31.94
C GLY A 165 5.37 18.63 31.12
N GLU A 166 4.20 18.50 31.72
CA GLU A 166 3.02 17.77 31.24
C GLU A 166 2.61 18.18 29.82
N LEU A 167 2.35 17.18 28.96
CA LEU A 167 1.39 17.34 27.89
C LEU A 167 0.55 16.07 27.79
N GLU A 168 -0.67 16.17 28.30
CA GLU A 168 -1.69 15.15 28.22
C GLU A 168 -2.11 14.88 26.77
N ASN A 169 -2.12 13.59 26.43
CA ASN A 169 -3.07 12.89 25.57
C ASN A 169 -3.45 13.50 24.20
N SER A 170 -2.82 13.01 23.13
CA SER A 170 -3.54 12.77 21.87
C SER A 170 -2.94 11.59 21.09
N SER A 171 -3.79 10.56 20.88
CA SER A 171 -3.66 9.45 19.92
C SER A 171 -2.26 8.84 19.71
N LEU A 172 -2.00 7.69 20.34
CA LEU A 172 -0.95 6.76 19.92
C LEU A 172 -1.21 6.29 18.47
N LEU A 173 -0.55 6.92 17.50
CA LEU A 173 -0.29 6.32 16.21
C LEU A 173 0.89 5.36 16.38
N THR A 174 0.76 4.11 15.94
CA THR A 174 1.88 3.16 15.95
C THR A 174 2.96 3.67 14.99
N GLY A 175 4.05 4.21 15.55
CA GLY A 175 5.17 4.79 14.81
C GLY A 175 5.26 6.29 15.03
N ASP A 176 5.69 6.68 16.24
CA ASP A 176 5.93 8.07 16.65
C ASP A 176 6.85 8.78 15.64
N ALA A 177 6.22 9.49 14.71
CA ALA A 177 6.85 10.38 13.74
C ALA A 177 7.24 11.74 14.36
N TYR A 178 7.32 11.82 15.68
CA TYR A 178 7.59 13.05 16.42
C TYR A 178 9.04 13.52 16.31
N ASP A 179 9.93 12.71 15.70
CA ASP A 179 11.37 12.99 15.60
C ASP A 179 11.90 13.06 14.16
N PHE A 180 11.03 13.12 13.14
CA PHE A 180 11.48 13.36 11.77
C PHE A 180 11.85 14.83 11.60
N GLN A 181 13.16 15.11 11.53
CA GLN A 181 13.65 16.45 11.19
C GLN A 181 13.41 16.82 9.72
N ARG A 182 13.28 15.83 8.82
CA ARG A 182 12.92 15.98 7.39
C ARG A 182 12.26 14.72 6.85
N ALA A 183 10.94 14.72 6.62
CA ALA A 183 10.25 13.59 5.98
C ALA A 183 10.12 13.76 4.46
N THR A 184 9.89 14.99 3.99
CA THR A 184 9.68 15.36 2.58
C THR A 184 10.11 16.81 2.33
N THR A 185 10.05 17.29 1.08
CA THR A 185 10.32 18.70 0.78
C THR A 185 9.18 19.58 1.28
N SER A 186 9.51 20.60 2.09
CA SER A 186 8.53 21.60 2.56
C SER A 186 7.80 22.27 1.40
N LEU A 187 6.46 22.34 1.50
CA LEU A 187 5.62 23.05 0.54
C LEU A 187 5.61 24.56 0.73
N THR A 188 5.87 25.04 1.95
CA THR A 188 5.69 26.45 2.32
C THR A 188 6.98 27.24 2.40
N GLN A 189 8.13 26.56 2.57
CA GLN A 189 9.45 27.16 2.84
C GLN A 189 9.49 28.09 4.08
N LYS A 190 8.39 28.15 4.84
CA LYS A 190 8.19 28.94 6.06
C LYS A 190 7.49 28.06 7.10
N LEU A 191 7.77 28.34 8.37
CA LEU A 191 7.12 27.65 9.47
C LEU A 191 5.62 27.96 9.51
N LEU A 192 4.83 26.92 9.69
CA LEU A 192 3.41 26.99 10.00
C LEU A 192 3.22 27.25 11.50
N SER A 193 2.10 27.88 11.87
CA SER A 193 1.75 28.13 13.28
C SER A 193 1.53 26.83 14.06
N SER A 194 0.97 25.81 13.40
CA SER A 194 0.65 24.50 13.95
C SER A 194 0.80 23.41 12.86
N PRO A 195 0.95 22.13 13.25
CA PRO A 195 0.75 21.01 12.32
C PRO A 195 -0.63 21.06 11.69
N LYS A 196 -0.78 20.54 10.47
CA LYS A 196 -2.04 20.54 9.74
C LYS A 196 -2.44 19.14 9.33
N LYS A 197 -3.73 18.88 9.22
CA LYS A 197 -4.33 17.72 8.58
C LYS A 197 -5.27 18.20 7.49
N VAL A 198 -5.13 17.65 6.29
CA VAL A 198 -5.92 18.06 5.13
C VAL A 198 -6.56 16.83 4.52
N THR A 199 -7.89 16.80 4.53
CA THR A 199 -8.71 15.76 3.90
C THR A 199 -9.16 16.26 2.53
N LEU A 200 -8.68 15.62 1.48
CA LEU A 200 -9.00 15.93 0.09
C LEU A 200 -10.13 15.03 -0.42
N VAL A 201 -11.10 15.62 -1.11
CA VAL A 201 -12.28 14.92 -1.65
C VAL A 201 -12.46 15.29 -3.11
N ARG A 202 -12.67 14.29 -3.97
CA ARG A 202 -13.11 14.53 -5.34
C ARG A 202 -14.62 14.76 -5.38
N HIS A 203 -15.07 15.74 -6.16
CA HIS A 203 -16.50 15.96 -6.39
C HIS A 203 -17.25 14.67 -6.79
N GLY A 204 -18.55 14.60 -6.46
CA GLY A 204 -19.42 13.48 -6.83
C GLY A 204 -19.59 13.32 -8.35
N LEU A 205 -20.12 12.19 -8.78
CA LEU A 205 -20.36 11.89 -10.20
C LEU A 205 -21.24 12.95 -10.87
N SER A 206 -20.76 13.52 -11.98
CA SER A 206 -21.45 14.59 -12.71
C SER A 206 -22.17 14.10 -13.98
N SER A 207 -23.02 14.95 -14.56
CA SER A 207 -23.66 14.71 -15.87
C SER A 207 -22.61 14.43 -16.96
N TRP A 208 -21.54 15.22 -17.03
CA TRP A 208 -20.48 15.03 -18.02
C TRP A 208 -19.59 13.82 -17.75
N ASN A 209 -19.51 13.34 -16.51
CA ASN A 209 -18.90 12.04 -16.25
C ASN A 209 -19.72 10.92 -16.91
N LYS A 210 -21.04 10.90 -16.72
CA LYS A 210 -21.93 9.90 -17.34
C LYS A 210 -21.88 9.94 -18.86
N GLU A 211 -21.80 11.13 -19.44
CA GLU A 211 -21.71 11.30 -20.89
C GLU A 211 -20.31 11.07 -21.48
N GLY A 212 -19.30 10.85 -20.63
CA GLY A 212 -17.91 10.71 -21.07
C GLY A 212 -17.39 11.96 -21.78
N ARG A 213 -17.68 13.15 -21.26
CA ARG A 213 -17.18 14.43 -21.78
C ARG A 213 -15.93 14.91 -21.05
N VAL A 214 -15.09 15.66 -21.77
CA VAL A 214 -13.97 16.40 -21.17
C VAL A 214 -14.55 17.60 -20.43
N GLN A 215 -14.29 17.70 -19.13
CA GLN A 215 -14.89 18.75 -18.28
C GLN A 215 -14.06 20.02 -18.23
N GLY A 216 -12.78 19.90 -17.88
CA GLY A 216 -11.91 21.04 -17.63
C GLY A 216 -12.51 22.00 -16.60
N SER A 217 -12.27 23.30 -16.79
CA SER A 217 -12.73 24.35 -15.89
C SER A 217 -14.17 24.82 -16.16
N SER A 218 -14.86 24.21 -17.14
CA SER A 218 -16.25 24.54 -17.45
C SER A 218 -17.20 24.36 -16.27
N ASN A 219 -18.10 25.32 -16.11
CA ASN A 219 -19.12 25.36 -15.07
C ASN A 219 -20.46 24.73 -15.47
N GLN A 220 -20.55 24.13 -16.66
CA GLN A 220 -21.80 23.56 -17.19
C GLN A 220 -22.11 22.16 -16.65
N SER A 221 -21.10 21.46 -16.10
CA SER A 221 -21.25 20.12 -15.53
C SER A 221 -21.78 20.20 -14.10
N VAL A 222 -22.91 19.55 -13.84
CA VAL A 222 -23.61 19.50 -12.55
C VAL A 222 -23.57 18.09 -11.97
N LEU A 223 -23.82 17.94 -10.66
CA LEU A 223 -23.93 16.62 -10.03
C LEU A 223 -25.09 15.82 -10.61
N SER A 224 -24.88 14.52 -10.78
CA SER A 224 -25.96 13.57 -11.02
C SER A 224 -26.56 13.08 -9.71
N GLU A 225 -27.72 12.43 -9.73
CA GLU A 225 -28.32 11.81 -8.53
C GLU A 225 -27.36 10.87 -7.80
N ALA A 226 -26.63 10.02 -8.54
CA ALA A 226 -25.58 9.17 -7.99
C ALA A 226 -24.45 9.98 -7.35
N GLY A 227 -24.09 11.13 -7.94
CA GLY A 227 -23.10 12.04 -7.38
C GLY A 227 -23.56 12.75 -6.11
N VAL A 228 -24.86 13.07 -6.00
CA VAL A 228 -25.46 13.57 -4.75
C VAL A 228 -25.39 12.50 -3.67
N ALA A 229 -25.78 11.26 -3.99
CA ALA A 229 -25.68 10.14 -3.04
C ALA A 229 -24.23 9.85 -2.61
N GLN A 230 -23.24 10.00 -3.51
CA GLN A 230 -21.82 9.93 -3.17
C GLN A 230 -21.40 11.04 -2.20
N ALA A 231 -21.85 12.28 -2.43
CA ALA A 231 -21.58 13.39 -1.54
C ALA A 231 -22.15 13.15 -0.13
N GLU A 232 -23.38 12.64 -0.04
CA GLU A 232 -23.98 12.27 1.25
C GLU A 232 -23.22 11.15 1.97
N ARG A 233 -22.73 10.15 1.23
CA ARG A 233 -21.88 9.09 1.82
C ARG A 233 -20.57 9.65 2.36
N CYS A 234 -19.95 10.60 1.66
CA CYS A 234 -18.78 11.30 2.17
C CYS A 234 -19.14 12.10 3.44
N ARG A 235 -20.28 12.79 3.46
CA ARG A 235 -20.76 13.56 4.62
C ARG A 235 -20.89 12.66 5.85
N MET A 236 -21.57 11.53 5.71
CA MET A 236 -21.73 10.54 6.79
C MET A 236 -20.39 9.97 7.26
N ALA A 237 -19.48 9.62 6.33
CA ALA A 237 -18.18 9.07 6.67
C ALA A 237 -17.26 10.07 7.39
N LEU A 238 -17.52 11.36 7.24
CA LEU A 238 -16.74 12.45 7.83
C LEU A 238 -17.47 13.12 9.01
N ALA A 239 -18.64 12.65 9.42
CA ALA A 239 -19.51 13.31 10.40
C ALA A 239 -18.80 13.57 11.73
N ASP A 240 -18.10 12.58 12.27
CA ASP A 240 -17.44 12.66 13.58
C ASP A 240 -16.06 13.35 13.55
N ILE A 241 -15.65 13.86 12.38
CA ILE A 241 -14.39 14.58 12.23
C ILE A 241 -14.64 16.08 12.39
N HIS A 242 -14.00 16.68 13.39
CA HIS A 242 -13.94 18.13 13.53
C HIS A 242 -13.07 18.75 12.43
N PHE A 243 -13.60 19.71 11.69
CA PHE A 243 -12.87 20.49 10.70
C PHE A 243 -13.02 21.97 11.05
N ASP A 244 -11.91 22.71 11.01
CA ASP A 244 -11.92 24.14 11.30
C ASP A 244 -12.47 24.95 10.11
N GLN A 245 -12.31 24.42 8.90
CA GLN A 245 -12.74 25.07 7.66
C GLN A 245 -12.84 24.09 6.49
N CYS A 246 -13.76 24.35 5.57
CA CYS A 246 -13.81 23.70 4.26
C CYS A 246 -13.38 24.65 3.16
N PHE A 247 -12.54 24.15 2.25
CA PHE A 247 -12.20 24.80 1.01
C PHE A 247 -12.80 24.03 -0.16
N SER A 248 -13.34 24.75 -1.15
CA SER A 248 -13.88 24.11 -2.34
C SER A 248 -13.54 24.87 -3.60
N SER A 249 -13.43 24.15 -4.71
CA SER A 249 -13.48 24.79 -6.02
C SER A 249 -14.84 25.46 -6.25
N PRO A 250 -14.90 26.68 -6.80
CA PRO A 250 -16.18 27.33 -7.10
C PRO A 250 -16.94 26.71 -8.28
N ILE A 251 -16.34 25.75 -9.00
CA ILE A 251 -16.99 25.06 -10.12
C ILE A 251 -18.15 24.21 -9.60
N SER A 252 -19.32 24.33 -10.24
CA SER A 252 -20.63 23.85 -9.79
C SER A 252 -20.60 22.45 -9.18
N ARG A 253 -20.08 21.44 -9.87
CA ARG A 253 -20.03 20.05 -9.35
C ARG A 253 -19.26 19.92 -8.01
N ALA A 254 -18.15 20.64 -7.84
CA ALA A 254 -17.36 20.64 -6.61
C ALA A 254 -18.02 21.52 -5.55
N LYS A 255 -18.55 22.69 -5.94
CA LYS A 255 -19.35 23.57 -5.09
C LYS A 255 -20.53 22.82 -4.46
N SER A 256 -21.38 22.19 -5.26
CA SER A 256 -22.53 21.43 -4.76
C SER A 256 -22.12 20.21 -3.93
N THR A 257 -20.99 19.57 -4.26
CA THR A 257 -20.46 18.49 -3.40
C THR A 257 -20.08 19.06 -2.02
N ALA A 258 -19.34 20.17 -1.98
CA ALA A 258 -18.94 20.80 -0.73
C ALA A 258 -20.12 21.28 0.09
N GLU A 259 -21.12 21.91 -0.55
CA GLU A 259 -22.36 22.35 0.11
C GLU A 259 -23.08 21.17 0.80
N ILE A 260 -23.13 20.00 0.17
CA ILE A 260 -23.68 18.78 0.78
C ILE A 260 -22.81 18.31 1.96
N LEU A 261 -21.49 18.15 1.75
CA LEU A 261 -20.57 17.69 2.80
C LEU A 261 -20.53 18.60 4.02
N TRP A 262 -20.86 19.89 3.83
CA TRP A 262 -20.76 20.93 4.84
C TRP A 262 -22.10 21.31 5.48
N GLN A 263 -23.17 20.58 5.17
CA GLN A 263 -24.43 20.72 5.91
C GLN A 263 -24.19 20.40 7.39
N GLU A 264 -24.92 21.12 8.27
CA GLU A 264 -24.88 20.92 9.73
C GLU A 264 -23.52 21.26 10.38
N ARG A 265 -22.67 22.04 9.68
CA ARG A 265 -21.41 22.57 10.20
C ARG A 265 -21.44 24.09 10.21
N ASP A 266 -21.11 24.69 11.36
CA ASP A 266 -21.11 26.14 11.54
C ASP A 266 -19.80 26.80 11.07
N GLN A 267 -18.76 26.00 10.83
CA GLN A 267 -17.45 26.48 10.39
C GLN A 267 -17.50 27.03 8.95
N PRO A 268 -16.54 27.85 8.51
CA PRO A 268 -16.60 28.47 7.18
C PRO A 268 -16.45 27.46 6.03
N LEU A 269 -17.25 27.64 4.98
CA LEU A 269 -17.03 27.07 3.65
C LEU A 269 -16.53 28.17 2.71
N VAL A 270 -15.29 28.04 2.24
CA VAL A 270 -14.62 29.06 1.42
C VAL A 270 -14.30 28.51 0.03
N PHE A 271 -14.59 29.29 -0.99
CA PHE A 271 -14.30 28.93 -2.38
C PHE A 271 -12.96 29.51 -2.82
N LEU A 272 -12.05 28.64 -3.26
CA LEU A 272 -10.72 29.03 -3.75
C LEU A 272 -10.62 28.82 -5.27
N ASP A 273 -10.22 29.87 -5.97
CA ASP A 273 -10.01 29.84 -7.41
C ASP A 273 -8.84 28.92 -7.81
N SER A 274 -7.83 28.81 -6.93
CA SER A 274 -6.71 27.89 -7.09
C SER A 274 -7.13 26.41 -7.03
N LEU A 275 -8.34 26.10 -6.54
CA LEU A 275 -8.88 24.73 -6.59
C LEU A 275 -9.64 24.39 -7.88
N LYS A 276 -9.69 25.29 -8.87
CA LYS A 276 -10.32 25.01 -10.18
C LYS A 276 -9.60 23.89 -10.94
N GLU A 277 -10.36 23.15 -11.74
CA GLU A 277 -9.79 22.15 -12.64
C GLU A 277 -9.02 22.82 -13.79
N ALA A 278 -8.09 22.08 -14.42
CA ALA A 278 -7.36 22.58 -15.58
C ALA A 278 -8.29 23.07 -16.69
N HIS A 279 -7.99 24.25 -17.25
CA HIS A 279 -8.67 24.73 -18.44
C HIS A 279 -8.17 23.97 -19.68
N LEU A 280 -9.07 23.28 -20.37
CA LEU A 280 -8.76 22.41 -21.52
C LEU A 280 -9.28 22.98 -22.85
N PHE A 281 -9.59 24.28 -22.88
CA PHE A 281 -9.93 25.03 -24.08
C PHE A 281 -11.06 24.37 -24.89
N PHE A 282 -10.88 24.23 -26.21
CA PHE A 282 -11.86 23.70 -27.14
C PHE A 282 -12.24 22.22 -26.89
N LEU A 283 -11.50 21.50 -26.04
CA LEU A 283 -11.87 20.13 -25.67
C LEU A 283 -13.02 20.10 -24.67
N GLU A 284 -13.20 21.14 -23.87
CA GLU A 284 -14.25 21.20 -22.85
C GLU A 284 -15.64 21.03 -23.48
N GLY A 285 -16.46 20.18 -22.88
CA GLY A 285 -17.80 19.85 -23.38
C GLY A 285 -17.82 18.83 -24.51
N MET A 286 -16.70 18.52 -25.16
CA MET A 286 -16.68 17.45 -26.17
C MET A 286 -16.75 16.07 -25.53
N ARG A 287 -17.53 15.16 -26.12
CA ARG A 287 -17.41 13.73 -25.76
C ARG A 287 -16.03 13.25 -26.16
N ASN A 288 -15.43 12.36 -25.37
CA ASN A 288 -14.10 11.83 -25.66
C ASN A 288 -14.01 11.20 -27.06
N VAL A 289 -15.10 10.57 -27.54
CA VAL A 289 -15.17 9.98 -28.88
C VAL A 289 -15.12 11.03 -29.99
N ASP A 290 -15.74 12.19 -29.78
CA ASP A 290 -15.80 13.28 -30.75
C ASP A 290 -14.49 14.07 -30.74
N ALA A 291 -13.93 14.33 -29.56
CA ALA A 291 -12.62 14.95 -29.40
C ALA A 291 -11.52 14.14 -30.09
N ARG A 292 -11.54 12.81 -29.96
CA ARG A 292 -10.61 11.90 -30.65
C ARG A 292 -10.72 11.99 -32.17
N LYS A 293 -11.94 12.13 -32.71
CA LYS A 293 -12.18 12.22 -34.15
C LYS A 293 -11.79 13.60 -34.71
N LYS A 294 -12.16 14.66 -34.00
CA LYS A 294 -12.00 16.05 -34.47
C LYS A 294 -10.59 16.58 -34.26
N TYR A 295 -9.94 16.20 -33.16
CA TYR A 295 -8.61 16.68 -32.76
C TYR A 295 -7.73 15.49 -32.32
N PRO A 296 -7.42 14.54 -33.22
CA PRO A 296 -6.76 13.30 -32.84
C PRO A 296 -5.38 13.52 -32.21
N LYS A 297 -4.60 14.47 -32.73
CA LYS A 297 -3.24 14.76 -32.22
C LYS A 297 -3.30 15.35 -30.81
N GLU A 298 -4.12 16.36 -30.61
CA GLU A 298 -4.31 17.07 -29.36
C GLU A 298 -4.94 16.16 -28.30
N PHE A 299 -5.92 15.36 -28.70
CA PHE A 299 -6.54 14.37 -27.82
C PHE A 299 -5.53 13.30 -27.41
N THR A 300 -4.75 12.73 -28.33
CA THR A 300 -3.71 11.75 -27.99
C THR A 300 -2.65 12.37 -27.07
N MET A 301 -2.17 13.58 -27.36
CA MET A 301 -1.24 14.31 -26.49
C MET A 301 -1.82 14.47 -25.08
N TRP A 302 -3.05 14.96 -24.96
CA TRP A 302 -3.74 15.04 -23.67
C TRP A 302 -3.89 13.68 -22.96
N ARG A 303 -4.11 12.60 -23.72
CA ARG A 303 -4.33 11.26 -23.19
C ARG A 303 -3.05 10.51 -22.81
N GLU A 304 -1.94 10.76 -23.46
CA GLU A 304 -0.71 9.96 -23.34
C GLU A 304 0.46 10.77 -22.79
N ASP A 305 0.59 12.04 -23.18
CA ASP A 305 1.63 12.95 -22.70
C ASP A 305 1.05 14.33 -22.30
N PRO A 306 0.22 14.37 -21.24
CA PRO A 306 -0.49 15.58 -20.85
C PRO A 306 0.44 16.70 -20.37
N SER A 307 1.69 16.39 -19.99
CA SER A 307 2.73 17.37 -19.63
C SER A 307 3.19 18.21 -20.81
N ASN A 308 3.11 17.67 -22.02
CA ASN A 308 3.48 18.35 -23.26
C ASN A 308 2.26 18.75 -24.10
N PHE A 309 1.05 18.49 -23.61
CA PHE A 309 -0.17 19.06 -24.19
C PHE A 309 -0.12 20.58 -24.08
N CYS A 310 -0.16 21.25 -25.24
CA CYS A 310 -0.01 22.69 -25.37
C CYS A 310 -1.07 23.24 -26.31
N VAL A 311 -1.71 24.34 -25.91
CA VAL A 311 -2.69 25.08 -26.72
C VAL A 311 -2.31 26.56 -26.63
N ASN A 312 -2.04 27.18 -27.78
CA ASN A 312 -1.65 28.59 -27.89
C ASN A 312 -0.48 28.99 -26.95
N GLY A 313 0.52 28.11 -26.79
CA GLY A 313 1.69 28.34 -25.94
C GLY A 313 1.45 28.06 -24.44
N VAL A 314 0.23 27.73 -24.04
CA VAL A 314 -0.11 27.37 -22.65
C VAL A 314 -0.06 25.86 -22.49
N TYR A 315 0.65 25.38 -21.47
CA TYR A 315 0.69 23.97 -21.06
C TYR A 315 -0.26 23.75 -19.87
N PRO A 316 -1.50 23.28 -20.08
CA PRO A 316 -2.51 23.25 -19.02
C PRO A 316 -2.09 22.45 -17.79
N LEU A 317 -1.41 21.32 -18.00
CA LEU A 317 -0.98 20.47 -16.90
C LEU A 317 0.16 21.09 -16.07
N ARG A 318 1.13 21.73 -16.73
CA ARG A 318 2.24 22.40 -16.03
C ARG A 318 1.73 23.57 -15.19
N LYS A 319 0.82 24.36 -15.77
CA LYS A 319 0.11 25.43 -15.06
C LYS A 319 -0.68 24.89 -13.87
N LEU A 320 -1.36 23.75 -14.02
CA LEU A 320 -2.08 23.11 -12.91
C LEU A 320 -1.15 22.73 -11.75
N TRP A 321 0.10 22.34 -12.02
CA TRP A 321 1.11 22.08 -10.98
C TRP A 321 1.50 23.34 -10.22
N GLU A 322 1.65 24.47 -10.91
CA GLU A 322 1.91 25.78 -10.29
C GLU A 322 0.73 26.17 -9.40
N THR A 323 -0.50 26.10 -9.94
CA THR A 323 -1.73 26.40 -9.21
C THR A 323 -1.94 25.47 -8.00
N ALA A 324 -1.56 24.20 -8.08
CA ALA A 324 -1.59 23.30 -6.93
C ALA A 324 -0.64 23.72 -5.80
N ARG A 325 0.51 24.30 -6.13
CA ARG A 325 1.42 24.87 -5.11
C ARG A 325 0.80 26.09 -4.46
N GLU A 326 0.19 26.98 -5.25
CA GLU A 326 -0.54 28.15 -4.73
C GLU A 326 -1.67 27.72 -3.79
N ALA A 327 -2.48 26.74 -4.18
CA ALA A 327 -3.56 26.20 -3.34
C ALA A 327 -3.04 25.64 -2.00
N TRP A 328 -1.91 24.91 -2.01
CA TRP A 328 -1.30 24.45 -0.77
C TRP A 328 -0.86 25.59 0.15
N LEU A 329 -0.30 26.68 -0.40
CA LEU A 329 0.08 27.85 0.40
C LEU A 329 -1.15 28.50 1.03
N GLU A 330 -2.23 28.70 0.26
CA GLU A 330 -3.49 29.26 0.76
C GLU A 330 -4.08 28.41 1.90
N ILE A 331 -4.13 27.09 1.72
CA ILE A 331 -4.68 26.16 2.72
C ILE A 331 -3.79 26.12 3.97
N LEU A 332 -2.48 25.93 3.82
CA LEU A 332 -1.58 25.67 4.94
C LEU A 332 -1.31 26.92 5.80
N PHE A 333 -1.35 28.12 5.21
CA PHE A 333 -1.23 29.36 5.98
C PHE A 333 -2.54 29.83 6.63
N THR A 334 -3.67 29.18 6.33
CA THR A 334 -4.93 29.50 7.01
C THR A 334 -4.88 29.05 8.49
N PRO A 335 -5.39 29.86 9.45
CA PRO A 335 -5.55 29.44 10.84
C PRO A 335 -6.42 28.17 11.00
N GLY A 336 -6.14 27.36 12.01
CA GLY A 336 -6.77 26.04 12.21
C GLY A 336 -5.79 24.90 11.99
N GLU A 337 -6.23 23.67 12.23
CA GLU A 337 -5.38 22.47 12.17
C GLU A 337 -5.98 21.39 11.26
N ASN A 338 -7.29 21.29 11.12
CA ASN A 338 -7.93 20.26 10.32
C ASN A 338 -8.83 20.85 9.23
N PHE A 339 -8.51 20.60 7.96
CA PHE A 339 -9.21 21.16 6.81
C PHE A 339 -9.81 20.10 5.91
N LEU A 340 -10.99 20.41 5.36
CA LEU A 340 -11.63 19.63 4.29
C LEU A 340 -11.47 20.37 2.97
N VAL A 341 -11.08 19.68 1.90
CA VAL A 341 -10.87 20.30 0.57
C VAL A 341 -11.64 19.51 -0.49
N VAL A 342 -12.54 20.15 -1.21
CA VAL A 342 -13.34 19.53 -2.28
C VAL A 342 -12.95 20.10 -3.65
N THR A 343 -12.48 19.24 -4.55
CA THR A 343 -12.00 19.67 -5.88
C THR A 343 -12.15 18.55 -6.93
N HIS A 344 -11.30 18.55 -7.96
CA HIS A 344 -11.44 17.80 -9.21
C HIS A 344 -10.33 16.79 -9.39
N LYS A 345 -10.49 15.88 -10.36
CA LYS A 345 -9.56 14.76 -10.54
C LYS A 345 -8.15 15.24 -10.86
N SER A 346 -8.00 16.16 -11.81
CA SER A 346 -6.67 16.58 -12.27
C SER A 346 -6.01 17.47 -11.23
N MET A 347 -6.78 18.38 -10.62
CA MET A 347 -6.31 19.21 -9.51
C MET A 347 -5.87 18.36 -8.29
N LEU A 348 -6.62 17.33 -7.91
CA LEU A 348 -6.22 16.43 -6.81
C LEU A 348 -4.94 15.66 -7.13
N ARG A 349 -4.78 15.19 -8.37
CA ARG A 349 -3.52 14.58 -8.80
C ARG A 349 -2.35 15.56 -8.66
N ALA A 350 -2.54 16.81 -9.06
CA ALA A 350 -1.54 17.85 -8.90
C ALA A 350 -1.24 18.15 -7.42
N LEU A 351 -2.25 18.30 -6.56
CA LEU A 351 -2.08 18.49 -5.11
C LEU A 351 -1.31 17.33 -4.47
N ILE A 352 -1.70 16.08 -4.75
CA ILE A 352 -1.04 14.89 -4.20
C ILE A 352 0.40 14.79 -4.71
N CYS A 353 0.62 14.92 -6.02
CA CYS A 353 1.96 14.83 -6.60
C CYS A 353 2.88 15.94 -6.08
N THR A 354 2.41 17.19 -6.02
CA THR A 354 3.21 18.31 -5.52
C THR A 354 3.58 18.16 -4.05
N ALA A 355 2.66 17.66 -3.21
CA ALA A 355 2.92 17.35 -1.81
C ALA A 355 3.97 16.23 -1.62
N LEU A 356 4.01 15.27 -2.54
CA LEU A 356 4.98 14.18 -2.55
C LEU A 356 6.29 14.51 -3.30
N GLY A 357 6.47 15.74 -3.79
CA GLY A 357 7.65 16.14 -4.55
C GLY A 357 7.74 15.56 -5.97
N LEU A 358 6.61 15.12 -6.54
CA LEU A 358 6.51 14.54 -7.88
C LEU A 358 6.15 15.59 -8.95
N GLY A 359 6.76 15.48 -10.13
CA GLY A 359 6.52 16.37 -11.26
C GLY A 359 5.29 16.01 -12.11
N PRO A 360 4.93 16.87 -13.10
CA PRO A 360 3.78 16.68 -13.98
C PRO A 360 3.79 15.36 -14.77
N GLU A 361 4.96 14.78 -15.02
CA GLU A 361 5.13 13.48 -15.68
C GLU A 361 4.48 12.32 -14.90
N ARG A 362 4.18 12.52 -13.61
CA ARG A 362 3.48 11.53 -12.76
C ARG A 362 1.97 11.72 -12.72
N PHE A 363 1.40 12.63 -13.51
CA PHE A 363 -0.03 12.92 -13.51
C PHE A 363 -0.95 11.70 -13.66
N ARG A 364 -0.54 10.68 -14.43
CA ARG A 364 -1.33 9.46 -14.63
C ARG A 364 -0.97 8.32 -13.69
N ALA A 365 -0.02 8.51 -12.77
CA ALA A 365 0.40 7.49 -11.81
C ALA A 365 -0.61 7.26 -10.68
N ILE A 366 -1.59 8.16 -10.51
CA ILE A 366 -2.55 8.13 -9.41
C ILE A 366 -3.97 8.15 -9.98
N ASP A 367 -4.82 7.21 -9.55
CA ASP A 367 -6.25 7.27 -9.83
C ASP A 367 -7.05 7.77 -8.63
N ILE A 368 -8.16 8.47 -8.91
CA ILE A 368 -8.99 9.12 -7.91
C ILE A 368 -10.45 8.97 -8.32
N ASN A 369 -11.24 8.28 -7.52
CA ASN A 369 -12.66 8.02 -7.74
C ASN A 369 -13.51 9.23 -7.33
N ASN A 370 -14.71 9.36 -7.90
CA ASN A 370 -15.67 10.37 -7.45
C ASN A 370 -16.03 10.09 -5.97
N GLY A 371 -15.96 11.12 -5.12
CA GLY A 371 -16.07 10.98 -3.67
C GLY A 371 -14.94 10.20 -2.98
N GLY A 372 -13.85 9.87 -3.70
CA GLY A 372 -12.65 9.28 -3.09
C GLY A 372 -11.97 10.27 -2.14
N LEU A 373 -11.51 9.76 -1.00
CA LEU A 373 -10.87 10.54 0.06
C LEU A 373 -9.36 10.30 0.10
N SER A 374 -8.57 11.37 0.19
CA SER A 374 -7.12 11.27 0.45
C SER A 374 -6.76 12.16 1.63
N ILE A 375 -5.86 11.73 2.49
CA ILE A 375 -5.54 12.45 3.74
C ILE A 375 -4.05 12.71 3.80
N PHE A 376 -3.69 13.96 4.07
CA PHE A 376 -2.34 14.37 4.38
C PHE A 376 -2.25 14.92 5.80
N SER A 377 -1.11 14.66 6.44
CA SER A 377 -0.66 15.38 7.61
C SER A 377 0.57 16.23 7.25
N PHE A 378 0.70 17.39 7.86
CA PHE A 378 1.80 18.32 7.68
C PHE A 378 2.40 18.68 9.03
N ASN A 379 3.73 18.62 9.14
CA ASN A 379 4.43 19.14 10.32
C ASN A 379 4.52 20.68 10.26
N LYS A 380 5.08 21.30 11.32
CA LYS A 380 5.26 22.77 11.36
C LYS A 380 6.20 23.29 10.28
N GLN A 381 7.04 22.45 9.70
CA GLN A 381 7.93 22.80 8.59
C GLN A 381 7.20 22.76 7.23
N GLY A 382 5.93 22.36 7.18
CA GLY A 382 5.16 22.26 5.94
C GLY A 382 5.53 21.03 5.10
N GLU A 383 6.17 20.03 5.70
CA GLU A 383 6.49 18.75 5.05
C GLU A 383 5.26 17.85 5.09
N ALA A 384 4.94 17.24 3.95
CA ALA A 384 3.72 16.46 3.77
C ALA A 384 3.95 14.96 4.04
N MET A 385 2.98 14.32 4.68
CA MET A 385 2.90 12.87 4.88
C MET A 385 1.53 12.38 4.39
N LEU A 386 1.53 11.53 3.37
CA LEU A 386 0.31 10.89 2.87
C LEU A 386 -0.13 9.79 3.83
N GLN A 387 -1.30 9.95 4.45
CA GLN A 387 -1.87 8.96 5.36
C GLN A 387 -2.84 7.99 4.66
N SER A 388 -3.53 8.48 3.63
CA SER A 388 -4.49 7.68 2.87
C SER A 388 -4.63 8.22 1.45
N LEU A 389 -4.77 7.32 0.48
CA LEU A 389 -4.90 7.66 -0.94
C LEU A 389 -6.16 7.01 -1.52
N ASN A 390 -7.08 7.85 -2.01
CA ASN A 390 -8.29 7.42 -2.73
C ASN A 390 -9.09 6.33 -2.00
N MET A 391 -9.30 6.52 -0.69
CA MET A 391 -10.16 5.66 0.12
C MET A 391 -11.61 5.78 -0.35
N THR A 392 -12.26 4.64 -0.57
CA THR A 392 -13.64 4.52 -1.07
C THR A 392 -14.47 3.55 -0.24
N ALA A 393 -14.04 3.20 0.97
CA ALA A 393 -14.76 2.25 1.83
C ALA A 393 -16.19 2.69 2.15
N HIS A 394 -16.42 4.00 2.31
CA HIS A 394 -17.75 4.61 2.51
C HIS A 394 -18.66 4.52 1.28
N MET A 395 -18.12 4.16 0.12
CA MET A 395 -18.88 3.92 -1.10
C MET A 395 -19.35 2.48 -1.25
N TYR A 396 -18.98 1.58 -0.33
CA TYR A 396 -19.39 0.18 -0.33
C TYR A 396 -20.62 -0.02 0.58
N SER A 397 -21.72 -0.50 0.01
CA SER A 397 -22.88 -1.00 0.77
C SER A 397 -23.57 -2.11 0.00
N ASP A 398 -24.25 -3.01 0.70
CA ASP A 398 -25.00 -4.12 0.10
C ASP A 398 -24.19 -4.96 -0.90
N HIS A 399 -22.90 -5.14 -0.58
CA HIS A 399 -21.92 -5.83 -1.42
C HIS A 399 -21.61 -5.20 -2.79
N ILE A 400 -22.00 -3.94 -3.00
CA ILE A 400 -21.81 -3.20 -4.25
C ILE A 400 -21.06 -1.90 -3.98
N TYR A 401 -20.17 -1.54 -4.89
CA TYR A 401 -19.55 -0.21 -4.89
C TYR A 401 -20.39 0.78 -5.69
N HIS A 402 -20.70 1.92 -5.09
CA HIS A 402 -21.48 2.99 -5.70
C HIS A 402 -20.57 4.04 -6.37
N TYR A 403 -19.91 3.65 -7.47
CA TYR A 403 -19.01 4.53 -8.25
C TYR A 403 -19.70 5.42 -9.28
#